data_AF-F1L5K4-F1
#
_entry.id   AF-F1L5K4-F1
#
_cell.length_a   1.000
_cell.length_b   1.000
_cell.length_c   1.000
_cell.angle_alpha   90.00
_cell.angle_beta   90.00
_cell.angle_gamma   90.00
#
_symmetry.space_group_name_H-M   'P 1'
#
loop_
_entity.id
_entity.type
_entity.pdbx_description
1 polymer ?
#
loop_
_entity_poly.entity_id
_entity_poly.type
_entity_poly.pdbx_seq_one_letter_code
_entity_poly.pdbx_strand_id
1 'polypeptide(L)'
;MFARLGFYYRRSLGEVLLKQRGNPMSGELICDPFLATFPIVAEQLDVMDLVRSLWVEKLKSYGNKKREESEETAHFREVYVNTAFVLYDVIPMPEFDPAEPSGTC
;
A
#
# COMPACT_ATOMS: atom_id res chain seq x y z
N MET A 1 11.84 7.27 3.79
CA MET A 1 10.88 8.03 4.63
C MET A 1 9.47 7.42 4.48
N PHE A 2 9.29 6.12 4.78
CA PHE A 2 8.03 5.38 4.63
C PHE A 2 7.74 4.39 5.78
N ALA A 3 8.52 4.48 6.88
CA ALA A 3 8.48 3.52 7.99
C ALA A 3 7.07 3.33 8.58
N ARG A 4 6.27 4.39 8.59
CA ARG A 4 4.88 4.35 9.09
C ARG A 4 3.95 3.57 8.17
N LEU A 5 4.15 3.60 6.85
CA LEU A 5 3.37 2.79 5.89
C LEU A 5 3.70 1.31 6.05
N GLY A 6 5.00 0.99 6.17
CA GLY A 6 5.46 -0.38 6.42
C GLY A 6 4.97 -0.96 7.75
N PHE A 7 4.75 -0.11 8.75
CA PHE A 7 4.12 -0.51 10.02
C PHE A 7 2.70 -1.04 9.79
N TYR A 8 1.84 -0.31 9.08
CA TYR A 8 0.46 -0.74 8.80
C TYR A 8 0.42 -2.03 7.97
N TYR A 9 1.34 -2.21 7.03
CA TYR A 9 1.49 -3.46 6.28
C TYR A 9 1.83 -4.63 7.21
N ARG A 10 2.87 -4.51 8.04
CA ARG A 10 3.26 -5.58 8.98
C ARG A 10 2.15 -5.88 9.99
N ARG A 11 1.43 -4.86 10.46
CA ARG A 11 0.31 -5.02 11.37
C ARG A 11 -0.81 -5.84 10.72
N SER A 12 -1.22 -5.45 9.51
CA SER A 12 -2.22 -6.18 8.71
C SER A 12 -1.80 -7.62 8.42
N LEU A 13 -0.53 -7.82 8.04
CA LEU A 13 0.02 -9.14 7.77
C LEU A 13 -0.02 -10.03 9.01
N GLY A 14 0.39 -9.49 10.17
CA GLY A 14 0.33 -10.20 11.44
C GLY A 14 -1.10 -10.58 11.82
N GLU A 15 -2.06 -9.69 11.60
CA GLU A 15 -3.47 -10.01 11.86
C GLU A 15 -4.00 -11.14 10.96
N VAL A 16 -3.70 -11.11 9.67
CA VAL A 16 -4.15 -12.16 8.75
C VAL A 16 -3.47 -13.50 9.08
N LEU A 17 -2.17 -13.49 9.35
CA LEU A 17 -1.42 -14.69 9.74
C LEU A 17 -1.92 -15.30 11.04
N LEU A 18 -2.34 -14.49 12.01
CA LEU A 18 -2.84 -14.98 13.31
C LEU A 18 -4.32 -15.38 13.26
N LYS A 19 -5.15 -14.68 12.49
CA LYS A 19 -6.61 -14.88 12.46
C LYS A 19 -7.07 -15.88 11.40
N GLN A 20 -6.43 -15.95 10.24
CA GLN A 20 -6.87 -16.82 9.13
C GLN A 20 -6.24 -18.20 9.14
N ARG A 21 -5.13 -18.42 9.86
CA ARG A 21 -4.56 -19.76 10.03
C ARG A 21 -5.18 -20.45 11.24
N GLY A 22 -6.14 -21.33 10.98
CA GLY A 22 -6.48 -22.39 11.93
C GLY A 22 -5.31 -23.34 12.19
N ASN A 23 -4.36 -23.43 11.25
CA ASN A 23 -3.13 -24.21 11.39
C ASN A 23 -1.89 -23.34 11.08
N PRO A 24 -0.98 -23.09 12.05
CA PRO A 24 0.27 -22.36 11.85
C PRO A 24 1.32 -23.11 11.03
N MET A 25 0.98 -24.27 10.45
CA MET A 25 1.74 -24.94 9.36
C MET A 25 1.05 -25.06 7.98
N SER A 26 -0.22 -24.68 7.77
CA SER A 26 -0.85 -24.74 6.42
C SER A 26 -0.28 -23.73 5.41
N GLY A 27 0.33 -24.18 4.33
CA GLY A 27 0.81 -23.33 3.22
C GLY A 27 -0.30 -22.71 2.36
N GLU A 28 -1.47 -22.45 2.94
CA GLU A 28 -2.64 -21.94 2.23
C GLU A 28 -2.40 -20.50 1.76
N LEU A 29 -2.79 -20.21 0.53
CA LEU A 29 -2.54 -18.93 -0.12
C LEU A 29 -3.36 -17.84 0.57
N ILE A 30 -2.70 -16.79 1.07
CA ILE A 30 -3.39 -15.63 1.62
C ILE A 30 -3.92 -14.79 0.45
N CYS A 31 -5.21 -14.96 0.15
CA CYS A 31 -5.91 -14.19 -0.89
C CYS A 31 -6.26 -12.78 -0.40
N ASP A 32 -5.25 -11.94 -0.15
CA ASP A 32 -5.41 -10.56 0.29
C ASP A 32 -4.73 -9.60 -0.70
N PRO A 33 -5.48 -8.81 -1.48
CA PRO A 33 -4.91 -7.97 -2.53
C PRO A 33 -3.94 -6.93 -1.96
N PHE A 34 -4.25 -6.37 -0.78
CA PHE A 34 -3.36 -5.43 -0.11
C PHE A 34 -2.04 -6.10 0.27
N LEU A 35 -2.08 -7.29 0.89
CA LEU A 35 -0.85 -7.98 1.30
C LEU A 35 -0.02 -8.48 0.10
N ALA A 36 -0.68 -8.87 -0.98
CA ALA A 36 -0.02 -9.36 -2.19
C ALA A 36 0.68 -8.25 -2.98
N THR A 37 0.03 -7.09 -3.16
CA THR A 37 0.57 -6.02 -4.01
C THR A 37 1.41 -5.01 -3.26
N PHE A 38 1.27 -4.88 -1.93
CA PHE A 38 2.00 -3.88 -1.15
C PHE A 38 3.53 -3.99 -1.30
N PRO A 39 4.17 -5.17 -1.25
CA PRO A 39 5.61 -5.28 -1.47
C PRO A 39 6.06 -4.74 -2.83
N ILE A 40 5.28 -5.00 -3.87
CA ILE A 40 5.61 -4.60 -5.25
C ILE A 40 5.45 -3.08 -5.39
N VAL A 41 4.33 -2.53 -4.88
CA VAL A 41 4.14 -1.08 -4.84
C VAL A 41 5.18 -0.40 -3.96
N ALA A 42 5.67 -1.05 -2.91
CA ALA A 42 6.71 -0.48 -2.05
C ALA A 42 8.06 -0.28 -2.76
N GLU A 43 8.29 -0.97 -3.88
CA GLU A 43 9.44 -0.76 -4.76
C GLU A 43 9.25 0.46 -5.70
N GLN A 44 8.01 0.91 -5.89
CA GLN A 44 7.64 2.07 -6.69
C GLN A 44 7.55 3.34 -5.83
N LEU A 45 8.62 4.13 -5.82
CA LEU A 45 8.75 5.31 -4.95
C LEU A 45 7.69 6.39 -5.22
N ASP A 46 7.34 6.59 -6.48
CA ASP A 46 6.33 7.54 -6.95
C ASP A 46 4.92 7.19 -6.43
N VAL A 47 4.53 5.91 -6.56
CA VAL A 47 3.26 5.42 -6.04
C VAL A 47 3.24 5.46 -4.50
N MET A 48 4.35 5.10 -3.85
CA MET A 48 4.47 5.18 -2.39
C MET A 48 4.41 6.61 -1.87
N ASP A 49 4.96 7.59 -2.60
CA ASP A 49 4.84 9.01 -2.28
C ASP A 49 3.40 9.50 -2.41
N LEU A 50 2.66 9.05 -3.42
CA LEU A 50 1.23 9.31 -3.58
C LEU A 50 0.41 8.71 -2.44
N VAL A 51 0.62 7.42 -2.11
CA VAL A 51 -0.07 6.78 -0.98
C VAL A 51 0.22 7.51 0.33
N ARG A 52 1.46 7.96 0.53
CA ARG A 52 1.84 8.75 1.71
C ARG A 52 1.07 10.07 1.77
N SER A 53 0.99 10.82 0.66
CA SER A 53 0.34 12.13 0.64
C SER A 53 -1.16 12.00 0.94
N LEU A 54 -1.84 11.04 0.30
CA LEU A 54 -3.25 10.74 0.52
C LEU A 54 -3.51 10.27 1.95
N TRP A 55 -2.61 9.44 2.52
CA TRP A 55 -2.74 9.01 3.90
C TRP A 55 -2.59 10.17 4.88
N VAL A 56 -1.62 11.07 4.68
CA VAL A 56 -1.44 12.27 5.51
C VAL A 56 -2.66 13.19 5.42
N GLU A 57 -3.23 13.36 4.24
CA GLU A 57 -4.47 14.13 4.06
C GLU A 57 -5.65 13.48 4.79
N LYS A 58 -5.80 12.16 4.69
CA LYS A 58 -6.84 11.41 5.42
C LYS A 58 -6.69 11.58 6.93
N LEU A 59 -5.46 11.47 7.46
CA LEU A 59 -5.16 11.70 8.88
C LEU A 59 -5.53 13.12 9.33
N LYS A 60 -5.26 14.14 8.51
CA LYS A 60 -5.67 15.53 8.79
C LYS A 60 -7.19 15.67 8.86
N SER A 61 -7.94 14.98 7.98
CA SER A 61 -9.41 15.01 7.98
C SER A 61 -10.03 14.44 9.27
N TYR A 62 -9.31 13.57 9.97
CA TYR A 62 -9.79 12.94 11.20
C TYR A 62 -9.64 13.79 12.46
N GLY A 63 -8.92 14.91 12.40
CA GLY A 63 -8.69 15.82 13.54
C GLY A 63 -7.93 15.16 14.70
N ASN A 64 -7.97 15.78 15.89
CA ASN A 64 -7.26 15.32 17.09
C ASN A 64 -7.93 14.13 17.82
N LYS A 65 -8.86 13.41 17.16
CA LYS A 65 -9.43 12.20 17.75
C LYS A 65 -8.39 11.09 17.74
N LYS A 66 -7.91 10.73 18.93
CA LYS A 66 -7.03 9.59 19.13
C LYS A 66 -7.80 8.32 18.76
N ARG A 67 -7.44 7.69 17.65
CA ARG A 67 -8.03 6.43 17.20
C ARG A 67 -7.19 5.26 17.69
N GLU A 68 -7.82 4.10 17.71
CA GLU A 68 -7.09 2.86 17.95
C GLU A 68 -6.23 2.53 16.73
N GLU A 69 -5.05 1.97 16.97
CA GLU A 69 -4.11 1.54 15.92
C GLU A 69 -4.74 0.57 14.91
N SER A 70 -5.63 -0.32 15.39
CA SER A 70 -6.38 -1.27 14.57
C SER A 70 -7.26 -0.54 13.54
N GLU A 71 -7.97 0.50 13.99
CA GLU A 71 -8.84 1.33 13.14
C GLU A 71 -8.03 2.14 12.12
N GLU A 72 -6.89 2.71 12.54
CA GLU A 72 -5.96 3.39 11.62
C GLU A 72 -5.44 2.43 10.54
N THR A 73 -5.08 1.20 10.92
CA THR A 73 -4.58 0.18 9.99
C THR A 73 -5.66 -0.20 8.96
N ALA A 74 -6.91 -0.35 9.38
CA ALA A 74 -8.03 -0.64 8.50
C ALA A 74 -8.29 0.51 7.50
N HIS A 75 -8.27 1.76 7.96
CA HIS A 75 -8.42 2.91 7.08
C HIS A 75 -7.25 3.09 6.11
N PHE A 76 -6.03 2.78 6.57
CA PHE A 76 -4.87 2.80 5.69
C PHE A 76 -5.04 1.80 4.53
N ARG A 77 -5.50 0.59 4.86
CA ARG A 77 -5.78 -0.45 3.87
C ARG A 77 -6.84 -0.01 2.86
N GLU A 78 -7.90 0.65 3.31
CA GLU A 78 -8.93 1.24 2.44
C GLU A 78 -8.33 2.26 1.46
N VAL A 79 -7.51 3.20 1.97
CA VAL A 79 -6.83 4.19 1.12
C VAL A 79 -5.94 3.51 0.10
N TYR A 80 -5.16 2.50 0.49
CA TYR A 80 -4.28 1.78 -0.42
C TYR A 80 -5.06 1.07 -1.54
N VAL A 81 -6.12 0.33 -1.20
CA VAL A 81 -6.90 -0.43 -2.19
C VAL A 81 -7.62 0.49 -3.18
N ASN A 82 -8.07 1.65 -2.74
CA ASN A 82 -8.73 2.62 -3.61
C ASN A 82 -7.77 3.45 -4.47
N THR A 83 -6.45 3.33 -4.25
CA THR A 83 -5.45 4.19 -4.91
C THR A 83 -4.36 3.36 -5.57
N ALA A 84 -3.34 2.94 -4.82
CA ALA A 84 -2.20 2.18 -5.33
C ALA A 84 -2.58 0.86 -5.98
N PHE A 85 -3.56 0.14 -5.44
CA PHE A 85 -4.01 -1.11 -6.05
C PHE A 85 -4.65 -0.90 -7.42
N VAL A 86 -5.34 0.23 -7.63
CA VAL A 86 -5.91 0.60 -8.94
C VAL A 86 -4.82 1.02 -9.92
N LEU A 87 -3.71 1.57 -9.44
CA LEU A 87 -2.57 1.95 -10.29
C LEU A 87 -1.67 0.76 -10.62
N TYR A 88 -1.69 -0.27 -9.79
CA TYR A 88 -0.91 -1.49 -9.96
C TYR A 88 -1.26 -2.15 -11.31
N ASP A 89 -0.25 -2.25 -12.19
CA ASP A 89 -0.29 -2.93 -13.50
C ASP A 89 -1.19 -2.29 -14.58
N VAL A 90 -1.67 -1.05 -14.37
CA VAL A 90 -2.59 -0.41 -15.34
C VAL A 90 -1.86 0.31 -16.47
N ILE A 91 -0.63 0.79 -16.25
CA ILE A 91 0.15 1.47 -17.28
C ILE A 91 1.60 0.96 -17.20
N PRO A 92 2.09 0.21 -18.21
CA PRO A 92 3.52 -0.08 -18.28
C PRO A 92 4.26 1.24 -18.44
N MET A 93 5.31 1.44 -17.63
CA MET A 93 6.18 2.60 -17.78
C MET A 93 6.71 2.64 -19.22
N PRO A 94 6.58 3.77 -19.95
CA PRO A 94 7.17 3.89 -21.28
C PRO A 94 8.65 3.56 -21.22
N GLU A 95 9.16 2.81 -22.20
CA GLU A 95 10.58 2.53 -22.30
C GLU A 95 11.34 3.85 -22.44
N PHE A 96 12.32 4.06 -21.56
CA PHE A 96 13.20 5.22 -21.65
C PHE A 96 14.24 4.96 -22.74
N ASP A 97 14.05 5.55 -23.92
CA ASP A 97 15.07 5.56 -24.98
C ASP A 97 15.96 6.81 -24.84
N PRO A 98 17.24 6.65 -24.44
CA PRO A 98 18.17 7.77 -24.37
C PRO A 98 18.53 8.38 -25.74
N ALA A 99 18.11 7.76 -26.86
CA ALA A 99 18.30 8.26 -28.22
C ALA A 99 17.13 9.12 -28.74
N GLU A 100 15.98 9.14 -28.06
CA GLU A 100 14.86 10.01 -28.42
C GLU A 100 15.17 11.45 -27.95
N PRO A 101 15.25 12.46 -28.85
CA PRO A 101 15.46 13.84 -28.46
C PRO A 101 14.24 14.29 -27.65
N SER A 102 14.47 14.70 -26.39
CA SER A 102 13.46 15.20 -25.49
C SER A 102 12.62 16.31 -26.14
N GLY A 103 11.41 15.98 -26.57
CA GLY A 103 10.44 16.98 -27.00
C GLY A 103 9.36 16.41 -27.90
N THR A 104 8.20 16.08 -27.32
CA THR A 104 6.93 16.75 -27.67
C THR A 104 5.94 16.53 -26.53
N CYS A 105 5.74 17.56 -25.71
CA CYS A 105 4.42 17.90 -25.20
C CYS A 105 3.90 19.04 -26.08
#